data_AF-A0AAW3TQQ3-F1
#
_entry.id   AF-A0AAW3TQQ3-F1
#
_cell.length_a   1.000
_cell.length_b   1.000
_cell.length_c   1.000
_cell.angle_alpha   90.00
_cell.angle_beta   90.00
_cell.angle_gamma   90.00
#
_symmetry.space_group_name_H-M   'P 1'
#
loop_
_entity.id
_entity.type
_entity.pdbx_description
1 polymer ?
#
loop_
_entity_poly.entity_id
_entity_poly.type
_entity_poly.pdbx_seq_one_letter_code
_entity_poly.pdbx_strand_id
1 'polypeptide(L)'
;MGTAADSTLTSVDKVDLTSADGSQNALSIIDAALSKIDSNRSDLGAIQNRFGYTINNLANIEENLSASRSRIQDTDFATETAEMTKNQILQQAGTSILSQANQIPQAAISLLGG
;
A
#
# COMPACT_ATOMS: atom_id res chain seq x y z
N MET A 1 55.34 -10.52 4.39
CA MET A 1 54.04 -10.42 3.70
C MET A 1 53.58 -11.84 3.44
N GLY A 2 52.76 -12.38 4.34
CA GLY A 2 52.29 -13.77 4.29
C GLY A 2 51.14 -13.88 3.30
N THR A 3 51.32 -14.72 2.30
CA THR A 3 50.29 -15.08 1.32
C THR A 3 49.09 -15.68 2.05
N ALA A 4 47.94 -15.00 1.96
CA ALA A 4 46.67 -15.60 2.32
C ALA A 4 46.50 -16.85 1.45
N ALA A 5 46.51 -18.01 2.08
CA ALA A 5 46.08 -19.25 1.45
C ALA A 5 44.62 -19.05 1.07
N ASP A 6 44.39 -18.72 -0.20
CA ASP A 6 43.09 -18.82 -0.84
C ASP A 6 42.69 -20.29 -0.73
N SER A 7 41.92 -20.62 0.30
CA SER A 7 41.40 -21.96 0.55
C SER A 7 40.52 -22.31 -0.63
N THR A 8 41.14 -22.96 -1.63
CA THR A 8 40.46 -23.46 -2.81
C THR A 8 39.33 -24.35 -2.31
N LEU A 9 38.10 -24.10 -2.75
CA LEU A 9 36.92 -24.89 -2.40
C LEU A 9 37.06 -26.31 -2.97
N THR A 10 37.94 -27.12 -2.38
CA THR A 10 37.92 -28.56 -2.54
C THR A 10 36.65 -29.04 -1.86
N SER A 11 35.75 -29.63 -2.67
CA SER A 11 34.48 -30.20 -2.22
C SER A 11 34.66 -30.92 -0.89
N VAL A 12 33.76 -30.67 0.07
CA VAL A 12 33.76 -31.34 1.40
C VAL A 12 33.78 -32.87 1.25
N ASP A 13 33.31 -33.38 0.11
CA ASP A 13 33.31 -34.78 -0.30
C ASP A 13 34.71 -35.39 -0.54
N LYS A 14 35.74 -34.57 -0.79
CA LYS A 14 37.13 -35.02 -1.05
C LYS A 14 38.06 -34.89 0.16
N VAL A 15 37.50 -34.65 1.33
CA VAL A 15 38.26 -34.43 2.56
C VAL A 15 38.73 -35.77 3.12
N ASP A 16 40.05 -35.97 3.19
CA ASP A 16 40.65 -37.18 3.75
C ASP A 16 41.12 -36.92 5.20
N LEU A 17 40.56 -37.68 6.14
CA LEU A 17 40.79 -37.56 7.59
C LEU A 17 41.82 -38.57 8.12
N THR A 18 42.43 -39.36 7.24
CA THR A 18 43.33 -40.46 7.65
C THR A 18 44.70 -40.00 8.12
N SER A 19 45.11 -38.76 7.81
CA SER A 19 46.36 -38.16 8.27
C SER A 19 46.13 -36.87 9.07
N ALA A 20 47.10 -36.49 9.90
CA ALA A 20 47.06 -35.26 10.68
C ALA A 20 46.96 -34.01 9.77
N ASP A 21 47.73 -33.99 8.68
CA ASP A 21 47.70 -32.90 7.69
C ASP A 21 46.37 -32.86 6.92
N GLY A 22 45.82 -34.02 6.57
CA GLY A 22 44.51 -34.15 5.92
C GLY A 22 43.38 -33.62 6.81
N SER A 23 43.43 -33.94 8.10
CA SER A 23 42.50 -33.44 9.11
C SER A 23 42.61 -31.92 9.34
N GLN A 24 43.81 -31.34 9.24
CA GLN A 24 43.99 -29.89 9.34
C GLN A 24 43.45 -29.16 8.11
N ASN A 25 43.63 -29.73 6.92
CA ASN A 25 43.04 -29.23 5.68
C ASN A 25 41.51 -29.36 5.68
N ALA A 26 40.99 -30.46 6.22
CA ALA A 26 39.56 -30.68 6.42
C ALA A 26 38.90 -29.54 7.19
N LEU A 27 39.49 -29.17 8.34
CA LEU A 27 39.02 -28.08 9.17
C LEU A 27 38.99 -26.76 8.40
N SER A 28 40.06 -26.44 7.66
CA SER A 28 40.11 -25.21 6.86
C SER A 28 39.04 -25.16 5.77
N ILE A 29 38.74 -26.29 5.12
CA ILE A 29 37.69 -26.39 4.09
C ILE A 29 36.31 -26.20 4.72
N ILE A 30 36.06 -26.82 5.87
CA ILE A 30 34.79 -26.71 6.59
C ILE A 30 34.58 -25.27 7.09
N ASP A 31 35.61 -24.61 7.63
CA ASP A 31 35.52 -23.21 8.06
C ASP A 31 35.20 -22.28 6.87
N ALA A 32 35.82 -22.50 5.72
CA ALA A 32 35.51 -21.74 4.51
C ALA A 32 34.07 -21.98 4.03
N ALA A 33 33.59 -23.23 4.08
CA ALA A 33 32.22 -23.57 3.72
C ALA A 33 31.19 -22.95 4.69
N LEU A 34 31.46 -22.99 6.00
CA LEU A 34 30.64 -22.35 7.03
C LEU A 34 30.60 -20.83 6.84
N SER A 35 31.75 -20.20 6.62
CA SER A 35 31.82 -18.76 6.34
C SER A 35 30.98 -18.37 5.13
N LYS A 36 30.95 -19.20 4.07
CA LYS A 36 30.10 -18.97 2.90
C LYS A 36 28.61 -19.10 3.23
N ILE A 37 28.23 -20.11 4.01
CA ILE A 37 26.84 -20.28 4.47
C ILE A 37 26.42 -19.08 5.32
N ASP A 38 27.26 -18.63 6.24
CA ASP A 38 26.98 -17.49 7.11
C ASP A 38 26.86 -16.19 6.32
N SER A 39 27.70 -15.98 5.31
CA SER A 39 27.54 -14.87 4.37
C SER A 39 26.18 -14.90 3.67
N ASN A 40 25.77 -16.04 3.12
CA ASN A 40 24.46 -16.17 2.47
C ASN A 40 23.31 -15.95 3.47
N ARG A 41 23.43 -16.45 4.71
CA ARG A 41 22.43 -16.24 5.76
C ARG A 41 22.33 -14.77 6.17
N SER A 42 23.46 -14.08 6.25
CA SER A 42 23.51 -12.64 6.51
C SER A 42 22.79 -11.85 5.42
N ASP A 43 23.04 -12.16 4.15
CA ASP A 43 22.37 -11.52 3.00
C ASP A 43 20.86 -11.77 3.03
N LEU A 44 20.43 -12.99 3.33
CA LEU A 44 19.01 -13.31 3.53
C LEU A 44 18.40 -12.53 4.70
N GLY A 45 19.11 -12.39 5.81
CA GLY A 45 18.68 -11.56 6.94
C GLY A 45 18.54 -10.08 6.57
N ALA A 46 19.47 -9.54 5.79
CA ALA A 46 19.38 -8.17 5.27
C ALA A 46 18.16 -7.98 4.35
N ILE A 47 17.89 -8.97 3.48
CA ILE A 47 16.71 -8.97 2.61
C ILE A 47 15.41 -9.06 3.44
N GLN A 48 15.37 -9.89 4.47
CA GLN A 48 14.22 -9.98 5.39
C GLN A 48 13.95 -8.63 6.07
N ASN A 49 14.98 -7.96 6.57
CA ASN A 49 14.85 -6.60 7.13
C ASN A 49 14.31 -5.63 6.09
N ARG A 50 14.84 -5.64 4.87
CA ARG A 50 14.35 -4.79 3.76
C ARG A 50 12.88 -5.07 3.43
N PHE A 51 12.44 -6.32 3.41
CA PHE A 51 11.04 -6.66 3.23
C PHE A 51 10.19 -6.14 4.39
N GLY A 52 10.64 -6.32 5.63
CA GLY A 52 9.97 -5.75 6.80
C GLY A 52 9.79 -4.24 6.69
N TYR A 53 10.84 -3.48 6.34
CA TYR A 53 10.73 -2.03 6.14
C TYR A 53 9.81 -1.66 4.98
N THR A 54 9.88 -2.38 3.87
CA THR A 54 9.06 -2.11 2.67
C THR A 54 7.58 -2.35 2.97
N ILE A 55 7.24 -3.45 3.66
CA ILE A 55 5.88 -3.78 4.06
C ILE A 55 5.33 -2.71 5.00
N ASN A 56 6.07 -2.33 6.05
CA ASN A 56 5.62 -1.30 6.98
C ASN A 56 5.43 0.06 6.29
N ASN A 57 6.33 0.43 5.39
CA ASN A 57 6.19 1.65 4.60
C ASN A 57 4.97 1.59 3.66
N LEU A 58 4.76 0.46 2.99
CA LEU A 58 3.61 0.26 2.09
C LEU A 58 2.28 0.31 2.86
N ALA A 59 2.20 -0.31 4.04
CA ALA A 59 1.02 -0.26 4.89
C ALA A 59 0.68 1.19 5.31
N ASN A 60 1.69 1.98 5.67
CA ASN A 60 1.50 3.41 5.96
C ASN A 60 1.00 4.18 4.73
N ILE A 61 1.57 3.92 3.54
CA ILE A 61 1.12 4.55 2.30
C ILE A 61 -0.32 4.15 1.97
N GLU A 62 -0.67 2.88 2.14
CA GLU A 62 -2.02 2.35 1.92
C GLU A 62 -3.04 3.02 2.84
N GLU A 63 -2.72 3.18 4.14
CA GLU A 63 -3.57 3.88 5.09
C GLU A 63 -3.77 5.35 4.70
N ASN A 64 -2.68 6.06 4.38
CA ASN A 64 -2.75 7.47 3.94
C ASN A 64 -3.53 7.63 2.62
N LEU A 65 -3.37 6.70 1.68
CA LEU A 65 -4.08 6.70 0.41
C LEU A 65 -5.56 6.39 0.61
N SER A 66 -5.89 5.41 1.44
CA SER A 66 -7.27 5.07 1.79
C SER A 66 -7.99 6.24 2.46
N ALA A 67 -7.36 6.88 3.45
CA ALA A 67 -7.90 8.07 4.10
C ALA A 67 -8.08 9.25 3.14
N SER A 68 -7.15 9.43 2.19
CA SER A 68 -7.26 10.47 1.16
C SER A 68 -8.37 10.16 0.15
N ARG A 69 -8.51 8.90 -0.29
CA ARG A 69 -9.60 8.47 -1.16
C ARG A 69 -10.96 8.61 -0.48
N SER A 70 -11.08 8.22 0.79
CA SER A 70 -12.31 8.40 1.58
C SER A 70 -12.68 9.87 1.68
N ARG A 71 -11.71 10.78 1.96
CA ARG A 71 -11.99 12.22 1.97
C ARG A 71 -12.47 12.76 0.63
N ILE A 72 -11.86 12.33 -0.48
CA ILE A 72 -12.30 12.73 -1.82
C ILE A 72 -13.72 12.22 -2.07
N GLN A 73 -13.95 10.91 -1.86
CA GLN A 73 -15.25 10.29 -2.09
C GLN A 73 -16.36 10.88 -1.22
N ASP A 74 -16.10 11.14 0.06
CA ASP A 74 -17.06 11.74 0.99
C ASP A 74 -17.36 13.19 0.62
N THR A 75 -16.35 13.95 0.15
CA THR A 75 -16.54 15.35 -0.30
C THR A 75 -17.35 15.42 -1.59
N ASP A 76 -17.05 14.53 -2.55
CA ASP A 76 -17.78 14.43 -3.81
C ASP A 76 -19.23 13.98 -3.54
N PHE A 77 -19.42 12.99 -2.68
CA PHE A 77 -20.76 12.52 -2.29
C PHE A 77 -21.57 13.60 -1.57
N ALA A 78 -20.95 14.37 -0.68
CA ALA A 78 -21.60 15.49 0.00
C ALA A 78 -22.01 16.60 -0.98
N THR A 79 -21.14 16.90 -1.97
CA THR A 79 -21.42 17.92 -3.00
C THR A 79 -22.54 17.47 -3.92
N GLU A 80 -22.48 16.25 -4.45
CA GLU A 80 -23.52 15.71 -5.33
C GLU A 80 -24.86 15.53 -4.62
N THR A 81 -24.85 15.09 -3.35
CA THR A 81 -26.06 15.02 -2.53
C THR A 81 -26.65 16.40 -2.29
N ALA A 82 -25.83 17.41 -2.00
CA ALA A 82 -26.30 18.79 -1.81
C ALA A 82 -26.90 19.36 -3.11
N GLU A 83 -26.30 19.10 -4.27
CA GLU A 83 -26.86 19.47 -5.56
C GLU A 83 -28.17 18.73 -5.87
N MET A 84 -28.22 17.41 -5.61
CA MET A 84 -29.44 16.62 -5.75
C MET A 84 -30.57 17.17 -4.86
N THR A 85 -30.30 17.42 -3.58
CA THR A 85 -31.28 18.01 -2.66
C THR A 85 -31.71 19.40 -3.10
N LYS A 86 -30.77 20.26 -3.53
CA LYS A 86 -31.09 21.58 -4.08
C LYS A 86 -32.00 21.48 -5.30
N ASN A 87 -31.72 20.56 -6.22
CA ASN A 87 -32.53 20.33 -7.40
C ASN A 87 -33.93 19.80 -7.05
N GLN A 88 -34.05 18.88 -6.09
CA GLN A 88 -35.35 18.41 -5.58
C GLN A 88 -36.16 19.53 -4.93
N ILE A 89 -35.53 20.36 -4.09
CA ILE A 89 -36.19 21.52 -3.47
C ILE A 89 -36.61 22.52 -4.55
N LEU A 90 -35.78 22.80 -5.55
CA LEU A 90 -36.15 23.70 -6.65
C LEU A 90 -37.31 23.16 -7.49
N GLN A 91 -37.40 21.85 -7.72
CA GLN A 91 -38.54 21.25 -8.42
C GLN A 91 -39.82 21.32 -7.58
N GLN A 92 -39.73 21.03 -6.28
CA GLN A 92 -40.88 21.13 -5.37
C GLN A 92 -41.33 22.59 -5.19
N ALA A 93 -40.39 23.52 -5.01
CA ALA A 93 -40.67 24.95 -4.95
C ALA A 93 -41.21 25.46 -6.30
N GLY A 94 -40.67 24.99 -7.42
CA GLY A 94 -41.13 25.35 -8.75
C GLY A 94 -42.58 24.96 -8.98
N THR A 95 -42.99 23.75 -8.59
CA THR A 95 -44.38 23.30 -8.70
C THR A 95 -45.33 24.02 -7.74
N SER A 96 -44.93 24.25 -6.48
CA SER A 96 -45.70 25.04 -5.52
C SER A 96 -45.82 26.51 -5.93
N ILE A 97 -44.75 27.13 -6.43
CA ILE A 97 -44.77 28.51 -6.93
C ILE A 97 -45.62 28.61 -8.20
N LEU A 98 -45.53 27.64 -9.12
CA LEU A 98 -46.41 27.62 -10.30
C LEU A 98 -47.89 27.49 -9.91
N SER A 99 -48.22 26.69 -8.89
CA SER A 99 -49.61 26.55 -8.45
C SER A 99 -50.10 27.81 -7.75
N GLN A 100 -49.27 28.46 -6.92
CA GLN A 100 -49.57 29.74 -6.29
C GLN A 100 -49.74 30.85 -7.33
N ALA A 101 -48.86 30.90 -8.34
CA ALA A 101 -48.89 31.87 -9.42
C ALA A 101 -50.10 31.68 -10.36
N ASN A 102 -50.60 30.45 -10.53
CA ASN A 102 -51.82 30.17 -11.30
C ASN A 102 -53.12 30.55 -10.56
N GLN A 103 -53.11 30.63 -9.23
CA GLN A 103 -54.29 31.04 -8.44
C GLN A 103 -54.50 32.56 -8.43
N ILE A 104 -53.43 33.34 -8.53
CA ILE A 104 -53.46 34.82 -8.58
C ILE A 104 -54.30 35.36 -9.76
N PRO A 105 -54.15 34.90 -11.02
CA PRO A 105 -54.95 35.40 -12.13
C PRO A 105 -56.43 35.01 -12.06
N GLN A 106 -56.80 33.87 -11.46
CA GLN A 106 -58.21 33.54 -11.24
C GLN A 106 -58.88 34.45 -10.21
N ALA A 107 -58.16 34.80 -9.13
CA ALA A 107 -58.63 35.77 -8.15
C ALA A 107 -58.80 37.17 -8.77
N ALA A 108 -57.91 37.56 -9.69
CA ALA A 108 -58.00 38.83 -10.40
C ALA A 108 -59.19 38.87 -11.39
N ILE A 109 -59.49 37.78 -12.10
CA ILE A 109 -60.68 37.71 -12.98
C ILE A 109 -61.97 37.74 -12.16
N SER A 110 -61.99 37.13 -10.97
CA SER A 110 -63.14 37.21 -10.06
C SER A 110 -63.43 38.63 -9.55
N LEU A 111 -62.44 39.52 -9.53
CA LEU A 111 -62.59 40.92 -9.15
C LEU A 111 -62.97 41.85 -10.33
N LEU A 112 -62.79 41.39 -11.56
CA LEU A 112 -63.15 42.15 -12.78
C LEU A 112 -64.46 41.68 -13.43
N GLY A 113 -64.90 40.45 -13.12
CA GLY A 113 -66.13 39.84 -13.65
C GLY A 113 -67.31 39.82 -12.68
N GLY A 114 -67.22 40.48 -11.52
CA GLY A 114 -68.29 40.64 -10.52
C GLY A 114 -68.76 42.08 -10.42
#